data_AF-W7D0Q0-F1
#
_entry.id   AF-W7D0Q0-F1
#
_cell.length_a   1.000
_cell.length_b   1.000
_cell.length_c   1.000
_cell.angle_alpha   90.00
_cell.angle_beta   90.00
_cell.angle_gamma   90.00
#
_symmetry.space_group_name_H-M   'P 1'
#
loop_
_entity.id
_entity.type
_entity.pdbx_description
1 polymer ?
#
loop_
_entity_poly.entity_id
_entity_poly.type
_entity_poly.pdbx_seq_one_letter_code
_entity_poly.pdbx_strand_id
1 'polypeptide(L)'
;MFMNEQTKGMIHLEKVEINESSRSLDLFYDAHIDHFQDLKTYLAEVEIHCICKTIERNNGNITKSAEQLGIHRSILYRKLKDYRGK
;
A
#
# COMPACT_ATOMS: atom_id res chain seq x y z
N MET A 1 -44.80 -10.49 10.99
CA MET A 1 -43.65 -11.21 10.40
C MET A 1 -43.28 -10.44 9.15
N PHE A 2 -42.09 -9.85 9.10
CA PHE A 2 -41.26 -9.52 7.92
C PHE A 2 -40.06 -8.75 8.48
N MET A 3 -39.05 -9.49 8.93
CA MET A 3 -37.74 -8.91 9.17
C MET A 3 -37.12 -8.60 7.81
N ASN A 4 -36.80 -7.33 7.57
CA ASN A 4 -36.04 -6.92 6.41
C ASN A 4 -34.54 -7.18 6.72
N GLU A 5 -33.98 -8.23 6.13
CA GLU A 5 -32.58 -8.64 6.29
C GLU A 5 -31.60 -7.82 5.43
N GLN A 6 -32.01 -6.71 4.79
CA GLN A 6 -31.19 -6.00 3.80
C GLN A 6 -30.21 -4.96 4.37
N THR A 7 -30.14 -4.74 5.67
CA THR A 7 -29.21 -3.74 6.26
C THR A 7 -28.05 -4.35 7.05
N LYS A 8 -27.95 -5.68 7.14
CA LYS A 8 -26.96 -6.36 8.00
C LYS A 8 -25.52 -6.35 7.50
N GLY A 9 -25.20 -5.62 6.43
CA GLY A 9 -23.87 -5.60 5.82
C GLY A 9 -23.41 -4.26 5.22
N MET A 10 -24.21 -3.18 5.30
CA MET A 10 -23.74 -1.87 4.84
C MET A 10 -22.85 -1.24 5.91
N ILE A 11 -21.54 -1.38 5.74
CA ILE A 11 -20.56 -0.53 6.41
C ILE A 11 -20.81 0.92 5.97
N HIS A 12 -21.25 1.75 6.90
CA HIS A 12 -21.30 3.19 6.67
C HIS A 12 -19.85 3.69 6.71
N LEU A 13 -19.23 3.80 5.54
CA LEU A 13 -17.91 4.37 5.42
C LEU A 13 -18.05 5.88 5.57
N GLU A 14 -17.78 6.41 6.78
CA GLU A 14 -17.59 7.84 6.92
C GLU A 14 -16.48 8.26 5.95
N LYS A 15 -16.76 9.31 5.17
CA LYS A 15 -15.75 9.88 4.28
C LYS A 15 -14.58 10.32 5.14
N VAL A 16 -13.43 9.68 4.94
CA VAL A 16 -12.18 10.12 5.56
C VAL A 16 -11.92 11.54 5.07
N GLU A 17 -11.79 12.50 5.99
CA GLU A 17 -11.39 13.86 5.64
C GLU A 17 -9.97 13.84 5.06
N ILE A 18 -9.88 13.98 3.75
CA ILE A 18 -8.61 13.98 3.03
C ILE A 18 -7.98 15.36 3.18
N ASN A 19 -6.84 15.44 3.86
CA ASN A 19 -6.01 16.64 3.87
C ASN A 19 -5.68 17.04 2.41
N GLU A 20 -5.90 18.30 2.03
CA GLU A 20 -5.63 18.85 0.68
C GLU A 20 -4.22 18.52 0.13
N SER A 21 -3.24 18.31 1.01
CA SER A 21 -1.89 17.84 0.65
C SER A 21 -1.84 16.43 0.01
N SER A 22 -2.95 15.68 0.06
CA SER A 22 -3.05 14.26 -0.35
C SER A 22 -3.81 14.06 -1.67
N ARG A 23 -4.32 15.13 -2.29
CA ARG A 23 -5.22 15.04 -3.47
C ARG A 23 -4.57 14.34 -4.67
N SER A 24 -3.25 14.46 -4.83
CA SER A 24 -2.50 13.77 -5.89
C SER A 24 -2.36 12.25 -5.65
N LEU A 25 -2.25 11.83 -4.39
CA LEU A 25 -2.23 10.41 -4.02
C LEU A 25 -3.60 9.77 -4.22
N ASP A 26 -4.66 10.49 -3.83
CA ASP A 26 -6.04 10.02 -3.94
C ASP A 26 -6.44 9.79 -5.40
N LEU A 27 -6.16 10.77 -6.27
CA LEU A 27 -6.37 10.65 -7.72
C LEU A 27 -5.55 9.51 -8.36
N PHE A 28 -4.32 9.28 -7.87
CA PHE A 28 -3.49 8.17 -8.36
C PHE A 28 -4.10 6.83 -8.01
N TYR A 29 -4.55 6.64 -6.76
CA TYR A 29 -5.16 5.40 -6.32
C TYR A 29 -6.51 5.14 -6.98
N ASP A 30 -7.39 6.14 -7.08
CA ASP A 30 -8.67 6.01 -7.78
C ASP A 30 -8.48 5.59 -9.25
N ALA A 31 -7.47 6.13 -9.93
CA ALA A 31 -7.18 5.79 -11.32
C ALA A 31 -6.58 4.38 -11.51
N HIS A 32 -6.04 3.76 -10.45
CA HIS A 32 -5.31 2.49 -10.54
C HIS A 32 -5.96 1.36 -9.74
N ILE A 33 -7.00 1.64 -8.95
CA ILE A 33 -7.62 0.63 -8.06
C ILE A 33 -8.16 -0.58 -8.83
N ASP A 34 -8.67 -0.36 -10.05
CA ASP A 34 -9.20 -1.41 -10.92
C ASP A 34 -8.11 -2.20 -11.67
N HIS A 35 -6.84 -1.78 -11.61
CA HIS A 35 -5.74 -2.47 -12.29
C HIS A 35 -5.18 -3.65 -11.49
N PHE A 36 -5.59 -3.81 -10.24
CA PHE A 36 -5.09 -4.86 -9.36
C PHE A 36 -6.05 -6.05 -9.31
N GLN A 37 -5.53 -7.25 -9.57
CA GLN A 37 -6.31 -8.49 -9.52
C GLN A 37 -6.87 -8.77 -8.12
N ASP A 38 -6.09 -8.44 -7.07
CA ASP A 38 -6.46 -8.61 -5.68
C ASP A 38 -5.68 -7.66 -4.76
N LEU A 39 -6.17 -7.50 -3.53
CA LEU A 39 -5.54 -6.67 -2.50
C LEU A 39 -4.07 -7.05 -2.24
N LYS A 40 -3.75 -8.34 -2.33
CA LYS A 40 -2.38 -8.82 -2.09
C LYS A 40 -1.41 -8.28 -3.14
N THR A 41 -1.85 -8.20 -4.39
CA THR A 41 -1.07 -7.67 -5.51
C THR A 41 -0.87 -6.15 -5.36
N TYR A 42 -1.93 -5.43 -4.99
CA TYR A 42 -1.86 -3.99 -4.69
C TYR A 42 -0.87 -3.69 -3.56
N LEU A 43 -1.01 -4.37 -2.41
CA LEU A 43 -0.12 -4.15 -1.27
C LEU A 43 1.33 -4.45 -1.60
N ALA A 44 1.59 -5.48 -2.42
CA ALA A 44 2.95 -5.79 -2.86
C ALA A 44 3.56 -4.66 -3.69
N GLU A 45 2.79 -4.01 -4.58
CA GLU A 45 3.29 -2.88 -5.37
C GLU A 45 3.59 -1.66 -4.50
N VAL A 46 2.65 -1.27 -3.63
CA VAL A 46 2.82 -0.15 -2.70
C VAL A 46 4.01 -0.38 -1.76
N GLU A 47 4.16 -1.61 -1.25
CA GLU A 47 5.28 -1.99 -0.38
C GLU A 47 6.63 -1.87 -1.11
N ILE A 48 6.72 -2.33 -2.36
CA ILE A 48 7.95 -2.17 -3.16
C ILE A 48 8.25 -0.71 -3.47
N HIS A 49 7.23 0.08 -3.84
CA HIS A 49 7.41 1.51 -4.08
C HIS A 49 8.00 2.20 -2.85
N CYS A 50 7.46 1.90 -1.66
CA CYS A 50 7.93 2.43 -0.40
C CYS A 50 9.37 2.02 -0.09
N ILE A 51 9.72 0.74 -0.30
CA ILE A 51 11.08 0.23 -0.12
C ILE A 51 12.06 0.96 -1.05
N CYS A 52 11.75 1.06 -2.34
CA CYS A 52 12.60 1.73 -3.33
C CYS A 52 12.82 3.20 -2.99
N LYS A 53 11.75 3.94 -2.68
CA LYS A 53 11.86 5.36 -2.30
C LYS A 53 12.68 5.57 -1.04
N THR A 54 12.57 4.68 -0.07
CA THR A 54 13.35 4.78 1.17
C THR A 54 14.83 4.51 0.91
N ILE A 55 15.16 3.53 0.06
CA ILE A 55 16.53 3.25 -0.37
C ILE A 55 17.12 4.44 -1.13
N GLU A 56 16.37 5.05 -2.06
CA GLU A 56 16.77 6.25 -2.79
C GLU A 56 17.09 7.41 -1.82
N ARG A 57 16.20 7.68 -0.86
CA ARG A 57 16.38 8.73 0.16
C ARG A 57 17.57 8.47 1.09
N ASN A 58 17.93 7.21 1.30
CA ASN A 58 19.07 6.79 2.10
C ASN A 58 20.33 6.51 1.26
N ASN A 59 20.40 7.02 0.02
CA ASN A 59 21.57 6.91 -0.86
C ASN A 59 22.03 5.46 -1.08
N GLY A 60 21.08 4.52 -1.19
CA GLY A 60 21.40 3.11 -1.39
C GLY A 60 21.71 2.34 -0.09
N ASN A 61 21.70 2.98 1.08
CA ASN A 61 21.99 2.30 2.34
C ASN A 61 20.81 1.39 2.77
N ILE A 62 20.97 0.09 2.51
CA ILE A 62 19.95 -0.92 2.79
C ILE A 62 19.68 -1.09 4.28
N THR A 63 20.71 -1.10 5.11
CA THR A 63 20.57 -1.26 6.57
C THR A 63 19.76 -0.12 7.16
N LYS A 64 20.14 1.13 6.85
CA LYS A 64 19.41 2.32 7.30
C LYS A 64 17.97 2.35 6.79
N SER A 65 17.75 1.89 5.56
CA SER A 65 16.41 1.80 4.98
C SER A 65 15.53 0.78 5.68
N ALA A 66 16.08 -0.40 6.01
CA ALA A 66 15.37 -1.43 6.75
C ALA A 66 14.99 -0.95 8.16
N GLU A 67 15.93 -0.30 8.86
CA GLU A 67 15.70 0.31 10.18
C GLU A 67 14.60 1.38 10.12
N GLN A 68 14.66 2.28 9.15
CA GLN A 68 13.64 3.32 8.97
C GLN A 68 12.25 2.76 8.64
N LEU A 69 12.20 1.67 7.87
CA LEU A 69 10.96 0.97 7.54
C LEU A 69 10.46 0.07 8.69
N GLY A 70 11.23 -0.09 9.77
CA GLY A 70 10.85 -0.96 10.89
C GLY A 70 10.83 -2.45 10.54
N ILE A 71 11.56 -2.87 9.51
CA ILE A 71 11.62 -4.27 9.07
C ILE A 71 13.05 -4.80 9.14
N HIS A 72 13.19 -6.11 9.28
CA HIS A 72 14.51 -6.73 9.21
C HIS A 72 15.06 -6.70 7.77
N ARG A 73 16.36 -6.44 7.61
CA ARG A 73 17.09 -6.43 6.32
C ARG A 73 16.82 -7.66 5.44
N SER A 74 16.68 -8.85 6.01
CA SER A 74 16.38 -10.06 5.24
C SER A 74 14.99 -10.03 4.58
N ILE A 75 14.01 -9.38 5.21
CA ILE A 75 12.67 -9.17 4.65
C ILE A 75 12.76 -8.22 3.46
N LEU A 76 13.47 -7.10 3.63
CA LEU A 76 13.71 -6.12 2.57
C LEU A 76 14.37 -6.78 1.34
N TYR A 77 15.43 -7.58 1.54
CA TYR A 77 16.06 -8.33 0.45
C TYR A 77 15.11 -9.31 -0.24
N ARG A 78 14.29 -10.05 0.52
CA ARG A 78 13.31 -10.97 -0.05
C ARG A 78 12.31 -10.25 -0.93
N LYS A 79 11.73 -9.14 -0.44
CA LYS A 79 10.79 -8.31 -1.20
C LYS A 79 11.40 -7.78 -2.49
N LEU A 80 12.63 -7.26 -2.45
CA LEU A 80 13.34 -6.80 -3.64
C LEU A 80 13.60 -7.92 -4.65
N LYS A 81 13.95 -9.12 -4.18
CA LYS A 81 14.17 -10.27 -5.05
C LYS A 81 12.88 -10.69 -5.77
N ASP A 82 11.78 -10.78 -5.03
CA ASP A 82 10.47 -11.17 -5.58
C ASP A 82 9.98 -10.16 -6.63
N TYR A 83 10.34 -8.88 -6.48
CA TYR A 83 10.05 -7.85 -7.47
C TYR A 83 10.92 -7.95 -8.73
N ARG A 84 12.23 -8.13 -8.58
CA ARG A 84 13.18 -8.21 -9.72
C ARG A 84 13.10 -9.52 -10.51
N GLY A 85 12.45 -10.55 -9.95
CA GLY A 85 12.25 -11.85 -10.59
C GLY A 85 10.92 -12.00 -11.33
N LYS A 86 10.10 -10.94 -11.36
CA LYS A 86 8.96 -10.80 -12.27
C LYS A 86 9.44 -10.18 -13.59
#